data_AF-A0A3A4Q3P1-F1
#
_entry.id   AF-A0A3A4Q3P1-F1
#
_cell.length_a   1.000
_cell.length_b   1.000
_cell.length_c   1.000
_cell.angle_alpha   90.00
_cell.angle_beta   90.00
_cell.angle_gamma   90.00
#
_symmetry.space_group_name_H-M   'P 1'
#
loop_
_entity.id
_entity.type
_entity.pdbx_description
1 polymer ?
#
loop_
_entity_poly.entity_id
_entity_poly.type
_entity_poly.pdbx_seq_one_letter_code
_entity_poly.pdbx_strand_id
1 'polypeptide(L)'
;MANKKWLWIGCGGCLSMVIVFMILLVMGGFWVKNYANRIKQNYEVLASDHRELERQYPFTAPADKTIDPQRFEKFLSVRETVNAEAQTKLDWLIQFAQTPNEKSGMTTVGLIHKFVGLPITLSEIGMTRVDALRDAAMSHKEYDHLTRVVAAELWSWRDLEDADPLKTKAVVYFKPLEDIRQFLNDAGEKNPHQEIQVGPFDLDRFLEAVESEKDEHHVNRELIRSGSDRIVAGDAIIFVDACFVQEL
;
A
#
# COMPACT_ATOMS: atom_id res chain seq x y z
N MET A 1 5.64 68.76 -33.53
CA MET A 1 6.53 68.09 -32.55
C MET A 1 5.72 67.04 -31.81
N ALA A 2 5.78 65.79 -32.28
CA ALA A 2 5.08 64.67 -31.65
C ALA A 2 6.15 63.70 -31.11
N ASN A 3 6.39 63.74 -29.80
CA ASN A 3 7.31 62.84 -29.13
C ASN A 3 6.62 61.48 -28.90
N LYS A 4 6.98 60.51 -29.74
CA LYS A 4 6.61 59.09 -29.60
C LYS A 4 7.27 58.50 -28.34
N LYS A 5 6.51 58.41 -27.23
CA LYS A 5 6.84 57.59 -26.06
C LYS A 5 5.85 56.44 -25.93
N TRP A 6 5.90 55.46 -26.84
CA TRP A 6 5.03 54.29 -26.76
C TRP A 6 5.60 53.09 -27.51
N LEU A 7 6.81 52.65 -27.17
CA LEU A 7 7.45 51.47 -27.78
C LEU A 7 8.59 50.89 -26.92
N TRP A 8 8.41 50.86 -25.59
CA TRP A 8 9.38 50.25 -24.65
C TRP A 8 8.76 49.21 -23.69
N ILE A 9 7.48 48.87 -23.87
CA ILE A 9 6.79 47.80 -23.15
C ILE A 9 6.45 46.73 -24.19
N GLY A 10 7.42 45.92 -24.60
CA GLY A 10 7.19 44.94 -25.67
C GLY A 10 8.13 43.74 -25.73
N CYS A 11 9.26 43.74 -25.03
CA CYS A 11 10.23 42.63 -25.09
C CYS A 11 10.71 42.11 -23.72
N GLY A 12 10.54 42.90 -22.64
CA GLY A 12 10.94 42.48 -21.29
C GLY A 12 10.04 41.40 -20.67
N GLY A 13 8.76 41.34 -21.08
CA GLY A 13 7.79 40.36 -20.59
C GLY A 13 8.11 38.92 -21.00
N CYS A 14 8.38 38.67 -22.30
CA CYS A 14 8.71 37.33 -22.79
C CYS A 14 10.03 36.80 -22.21
N LEU A 15 11.05 37.66 -22.09
CA LEU A 15 12.33 37.24 -21.50
C LEU A 15 12.17 36.86 -20.01
N SER A 16 11.39 37.64 -19.26
CA SER A 16 11.11 37.32 -17.85
C SER A 16 10.31 36.02 -17.70
N MET A 17 9.36 35.75 -18.60
CA MET A 17 8.54 34.53 -18.57
C MET A 17 9.37 33.29 -18.90
N VAL A 18 10.28 33.37 -19.88
CA VAL A 18 11.22 32.29 -20.21
C VAL A 18 12.19 32.02 -19.07
N ILE A 19 12.71 33.06 -18.41
CA ILE A 19 13.61 32.90 -17.26
C ILE A 19 12.88 32.25 -16.08
N VAL A 20 11.66 32.69 -15.76
CA VAL A 20 10.84 32.07 -14.70
C VAL A 20 10.52 30.63 -15.05
N PHE A 21 10.17 30.33 -16.30
CA PHE A 21 9.92 28.97 -16.76
C PHE A 21 11.17 28.07 -16.66
N MET A 22 12.34 28.57 -17.05
CA MET A 22 13.62 27.86 -16.88
C MET A 22 13.93 27.61 -15.39
N ILE A 23 13.72 28.60 -14.51
CA ILE A 23 13.91 28.43 -13.07
C ILE A 23 12.95 27.37 -12.53
N LEU A 24 11.68 27.37 -12.94
CA LEU A 24 10.70 26.37 -12.54
C LEU A 24 11.06 24.96 -13.04
N LEU A 25 11.59 24.83 -14.26
CA LEU A 25 12.07 23.54 -14.78
C LEU A 25 13.32 23.05 -14.03
N VAL A 26 14.27 23.94 -13.71
CA VAL A 26 15.48 23.57 -12.97
C VAL A 26 15.15 23.22 -11.51
N MET A 27 14.32 24.03 -10.84
CA MET A 27 13.87 23.73 -9.48
C MET A 27 13.00 22.48 -9.42
N GLY A 28 12.09 22.31 -10.38
CA GLY A 28 11.26 21.12 -10.52
C GLY A 28 12.10 19.88 -10.80
N GLY A 29 13.06 19.96 -11.73
CA GLY A 29 13.98 18.87 -12.05
C GLY A 29 14.88 18.49 -10.87
N PHE A 30 15.37 19.47 -10.12
CA PHE A 30 16.15 19.22 -8.90
C PHE A 30 15.30 18.57 -7.80
N TRP A 31 14.07 19.03 -7.62
CA TRP A 31 13.12 18.45 -6.67
C TRP A 31 12.78 17.00 -7.03
N VAL A 32 12.44 16.71 -8.29
CA VAL A 32 12.17 15.35 -8.78
C VAL A 32 13.39 14.45 -8.61
N LYS A 33 14.60 14.95 -8.92
CA LYS A 33 15.84 14.17 -8.73
C LYS A 33 16.10 13.83 -7.27
N ASN A 34 15.94 14.79 -6.36
CA ASN A 34 16.13 14.56 -4.93
C ASN A 34 15.05 13.61 -4.38
N TYR A 35 13.82 13.75 -4.85
CA TYR A 35 12.71 12.87 -4.51
C TYR A 35 12.98 11.42 -4.93
N ALA A 36 13.37 11.21 -6.19
CA ALA A 36 13.74 9.90 -6.72
C ALA A 36 14.94 9.29 -5.98
N ASN A 37 15.96 10.09 -5.66
CA ASN A 37 17.11 9.62 -4.89
C ASN A 37 16.72 9.19 -3.48
N ARG A 38 15.84 9.94 -2.81
CA ARG A 38 15.37 9.59 -1.45
C ARG A 38 14.57 8.29 -1.46
N ILE A 39 13.68 8.12 -2.44
CA ILE A 39 12.96 6.87 -2.64
C ILE A 39 13.96 5.73 -2.83
N LYS A 40 14.90 5.87 -3.77
CA LYS A 40 15.89 4.83 -4.05
C LYS A 40 16.71 4.45 -2.82
N GLN A 41 17.20 5.44 -2.07
CA GLN A 41 17.97 5.19 -0.85
C GLN A 41 17.15 4.43 0.20
N ASN A 42 15.90 4.83 0.41
CA ASN A 42 15.03 4.14 1.36
C ASN A 42 14.74 2.68 0.93
N TYR A 43 14.50 2.44 -0.36
CA TYR A 43 14.32 1.09 -0.91
C TYR A 43 15.58 0.24 -0.75
N GLU A 44 16.77 0.81 -0.98
CA GLU A 44 18.04 0.09 -0.80
C GLU A 44 18.28 -0.30 0.66
N VAL A 45 17.94 0.58 1.61
CA VAL A 45 18.00 0.27 3.05
C VAL A 45 17.00 -0.83 3.40
N LEU A 46 15.74 -0.69 2.98
CA LEU A 46 14.69 -1.69 3.24
C LEU A 46 15.05 -3.06 2.66
N ALA A 47 15.56 -3.11 1.43
CA ALA A 47 16.00 -4.34 0.79
C ALA A 47 17.25 -4.95 1.46
N SER A 48 18.14 -4.12 2.01
CA SER A 48 19.26 -4.59 2.83
C SER A 48 18.75 -5.24 4.12
N ASP A 49 17.83 -4.57 4.82
CA ASP A 49 17.29 -5.06 6.08
C ASP A 49 16.44 -6.33 5.90
N HIS A 50 15.66 -6.42 4.81
CA HIS A 50 14.97 -7.65 4.43
C HIS A 50 15.97 -8.80 4.24
N ARG A 51 17.04 -8.59 3.47
CA ARG A 51 18.07 -9.63 3.27
C ARG A 51 18.75 -10.03 4.57
N GLU A 52 18.92 -9.11 5.50
CA GLU A 52 19.49 -9.41 6.80
C GLU A 52 18.52 -10.22 7.67
N LEU A 53 17.23 -9.87 7.71
CA LEU A 53 16.19 -10.66 8.37
C LEU A 53 16.12 -12.09 7.80
N GLU A 54 16.19 -12.25 6.49
CA GLU A 54 16.21 -13.57 5.83
C GLU A 54 17.44 -14.40 6.19
N ARG A 55 18.59 -13.76 6.45
CA ARG A 55 19.80 -14.44 6.90
C ARG A 55 19.73 -14.83 8.37
N GLN A 56 19.20 -13.96 9.22
CA GLN A 56 19.09 -14.18 10.66
C GLN A 56 17.99 -15.21 11.00
N TYR A 57 16.88 -15.18 10.26
CA TYR A 57 15.70 -16.01 10.49
C TYR A 57 15.30 -16.77 9.22
N PRO A 58 16.14 -17.69 8.71
CA PRO A 58 15.83 -18.39 7.47
C PRO A 58 14.51 -19.16 7.58
N PHE A 59 13.64 -18.96 6.59
CA PHE A 59 12.32 -19.59 6.55
C PHE A 59 12.14 -20.45 5.30
N THR A 60 11.46 -21.58 5.48
CA THR A 60 10.98 -22.44 4.40
C THR A 60 9.54 -22.82 4.74
N ALA A 61 8.62 -22.54 3.82
CA ALA A 61 7.21 -22.83 4.04
C ALA A 61 6.98 -24.32 4.27
N PRO A 62 6.14 -24.71 5.25
CA PRO A 62 5.81 -26.10 5.50
C PRO A 62 4.97 -26.66 4.34
N ALA A 63 5.23 -27.90 3.96
CA ALA A 63 4.54 -28.55 2.83
C ALA A 63 3.04 -28.79 3.09
N ASP A 64 2.67 -28.94 4.36
CA ASP A 64 1.29 -29.17 4.80
C ASP A 64 0.54 -27.86 5.09
N LYS A 65 1.16 -26.69 4.82
CA LYS A 65 0.61 -25.35 5.07
C LYS A 65 0.15 -25.11 6.52
N THR A 66 0.53 -25.96 7.48
CA THR A 66 0.09 -25.83 8.87
C THR A 66 0.82 -24.68 9.54
N ILE A 67 0.06 -23.85 10.26
CA ILE A 67 0.61 -22.72 11.02
C ILE A 67 0.91 -23.17 12.45
N ASP A 68 2.15 -22.95 12.92
CA ASP A 68 2.48 -23.06 14.35
C ASP A 68 1.75 -21.96 15.14
N PRO A 69 0.90 -22.29 16.13
CA PRO A 69 0.19 -21.31 16.94
C PRO A 69 1.09 -20.26 17.60
N GLN A 70 2.31 -20.61 18.02
CA GLN A 70 3.23 -19.63 18.62
C GLN A 70 3.75 -18.62 17.59
N ARG A 71 3.99 -19.08 16.36
CA ARG A 71 4.39 -18.20 15.25
C ARG A 71 3.22 -17.34 14.79
N PHE A 72 2.00 -17.88 14.82
CA PHE A 72 0.79 -17.13 14.53
C PHE A 72 0.58 -15.95 15.48
N GLU A 73 0.77 -16.14 16.79
CA GLU A 73 0.66 -15.06 17.77
C GLU A 73 1.68 -13.93 17.55
N LYS A 74 2.91 -14.30 17.19
CA LYS A 74 3.95 -13.34 16.80
C LYS A 74 3.56 -12.58 15.53
N PHE A 75 3.06 -13.30 14.53
CA PHE A 75 2.54 -12.71 13.30
C PHE A 75 1.43 -11.69 13.57
N LEU A 76 0.45 -12.04 14.40
CA LEU A 76 -0.62 -11.11 14.79
C LEU A 76 -0.07 -9.86 15.50
N SER A 77 0.94 -10.01 16.34
CA SER A 77 1.58 -8.90 17.05
C SER A 77 2.35 -7.96 16.09
N VAL A 78 3.02 -8.53 15.08
CA VAL A 78 3.65 -7.74 14.01
C VAL A 78 2.58 -6.99 13.23
N ARG A 79 1.48 -7.66 12.84
CA ARG A 79 0.35 -7.02 12.13
C ARG A 79 -0.23 -5.87 12.91
N GLU A 80 -0.47 -6.03 14.21
CA GLU A 80 -1.02 -4.96 15.05
C GLU A 80 -0.12 -3.72 15.05
N THR A 81 1.19 -3.93 15.20
CA THR A 81 2.19 -2.84 15.18
C THR A 81 2.20 -2.13 13.82
N VAL A 82 2.26 -2.88 12.73
CA VAL A 82 2.28 -2.31 11.38
C VAL A 82 0.95 -1.66 11.03
N ASN A 83 -0.17 -2.23 11.47
CA ASN A 83 -1.50 -1.70 11.24
C ASN A 83 -1.70 -0.35 11.95
N ALA A 84 -1.19 -0.18 13.16
CA ALA A 84 -1.28 1.10 13.87
C ALA A 84 -0.57 2.22 13.09
N GLU A 85 0.60 1.93 12.53
CA GLU A 85 1.34 2.87 11.68
C GLU A 85 0.62 3.11 10.34
N ALA A 86 0.13 2.03 9.72
CA ALA A 86 -0.59 2.08 8.46
C ALA A 86 -1.89 2.88 8.57
N GLN A 87 -2.68 2.69 9.63
CA GLN A 87 -3.88 3.47 9.90
C GLN A 87 -3.52 4.95 10.01
N THR A 88 -2.50 5.30 10.80
CA THR A 88 -2.09 6.70 10.98
C THR A 88 -1.68 7.36 9.65
N LYS A 89 -1.00 6.63 8.76
CA LYS A 89 -0.43 7.20 7.54
C LYS A 89 -1.29 7.04 6.28
N LEU A 90 -2.17 6.04 6.24
CA LEU A 90 -2.99 5.67 5.08
C LEU A 90 -4.50 5.86 5.31
N ASP A 91 -4.92 6.38 6.46
CA ASP A 91 -6.33 6.73 6.73
C ASP A 91 -6.94 7.61 5.60
N TRP A 92 -6.15 8.53 5.04
CA TRP A 92 -6.58 9.34 3.90
C TRP A 92 -6.96 8.51 2.67
N LEU A 93 -6.26 7.40 2.42
CA LEU A 93 -6.48 6.54 1.26
C LEU A 93 -7.77 5.73 1.44
N ILE A 94 -8.01 5.24 2.66
CA ILE A 94 -9.22 4.51 3.02
C ILE A 94 -10.45 5.44 2.94
N GLN A 95 -10.37 6.63 3.54
CA GLN A 95 -11.45 7.62 3.49
C GLN A 95 -11.74 8.08 2.05
N PHE A 96 -10.68 8.24 1.25
CA PHE A 96 -10.81 8.61 -0.15
C PHE A 96 -11.50 7.52 -0.98
N ALA A 97 -11.13 6.24 -0.80
CA ALA A 97 -11.77 5.11 -1.49
C ALA A 97 -13.28 5.01 -1.14
N GLN A 98 -13.64 5.26 0.12
CA GLN A 98 -15.02 5.20 0.58
C GLN A 98 -15.88 6.39 0.15
N THR A 99 -15.29 7.58 -0.05
CA THR A 99 -16.04 8.80 -0.38
C THR A 99 -15.36 9.65 -1.46
N PRO A 100 -15.35 9.19 -2.73
CA PRO A 100 -14.54 9.81 -3.79
C PRO A 100 -14.90 11.26 -4.14
N ASN A 101 -16.17 11.67 -3.94
CA ASN A 101 -16.70 12.88 -4.58
C ASN A 101 -17.18 14.02 -3.67
N GLU A 102 -17.38 13.85 -2.36
CA GLU A 102 -18.05 14.92 -1.59
C GLU A 102 -17.58 15.16 -0.15
N LYS A 103 -16.70 14.33 0.45
CA LYS A 103 -16.42 14.43 1.90
C LYS A 103 -14.96 14.30 2.34
N SER A 104 -14.00 14.03 1.46
CA SER A 104 -12.60 13.92 1.87
C SER A 104 -11.97 15.25 2.30
N GLY A 105 -12.63 16.39 2.02
CA GLY A 105 -12.10 17.74 2.30
C GLY A 105 -10.79 18.07 1.57
N MET A 106 -10.29 17.15 0.73
CA MET A 106 -9.01 17.28 0.04
C MET A 106 -9.19 17.92 -1.33
N THR A 107 -8.38 18.94 -1.60
CA THR A 107 -8.27 19.53 -2.93
C THR A 107 -7.57 18.53 -3.87
N THR A 108 -7.86 18.61 -5.17
CA THR A 108 -7.19 17.78 -6.21
C THR A 108 -5.66 17.85 -6.12
N VAL A 109 -5.11 19.02 -5.77
CA VAL A 109 -3.67 19.22 -5.54
C VAL A 109 -3.18 18.47 -4.30
N GLY A 110 -3.95 18.49 -3.20
CA GLY A 110 -3.65 17.73 -1.99
C GLY A 110 -3.64 16.22 -2.22
N LEU A 111 -4.58 15.73 -3.05
CA LEU A 111 -4.64 14.32 -3.45
C LEU A 111 -3.41 13.92 -4.28
N ILE A 112 -3.04 14.72 -5.29
CA ILE A 112 -1.82 14.49 -6.08
C ILE A 112 -0.59 14.46 -5.17
N HIS A 113 -0.47 15.40 -4.22
CA HIS A 113 0.65 15.41 -3.27
C HIS A 113 0.70 14.14 -2.40
N LYS A 114 -0.46 13.64 -1.95
CA LYS A 114 -0.56 12.40 -1.16
C LYS A 114 -0.16 11.17 -1.99
N PHE A 115 -0.62 11.06 -3.23
CA PHE A 115 -0.23 9.97 -4.13
C PHE A 115 1.25 10.03 -4.52
N VAL A 116 1.78 11.22 -4.82
CA VAL A 116 3.21 11.39 -5.09
C VAL A 116 4.00 10.90 -3.89
N GLY A 117 3.60 11.26 -2.67
CA GLY A 117 4.24 10.86 -1.40
C GLY A 117 4.01 9.41 -0.97
N LEU A 118 3.11 8.66 -1.61
CA LEU A 118 2.75 7.29 -1.22
C LEU A 118 3.95 6.33 -1.14
N PRO A 119 4.92 6.34 -2.08
CA PRO A 119 6.11 5.49 -1.96
C PRO A 119 6.96 5.78 -0.72
N ILE A 120 7.07 7.05 -0.30
CA ILE A 120 7.78 7.41 0.94
C ILE A 120 7.00 6.88 2.14
N THR A 121 5.68 7.11 2.16
CA THR A 121 4.80 6.61 3.22
C THR A 121 4.88 5.09 3.37
N LEU A 122 4.82 4.35 2.26
CA LEU A 122 4.95 2.90 2.24
C LEU A 122 6.32 2.45 2.73
N SER A 123 7.39 3.15 2.33
CA SER A 123 8.73 2.87 2.83
C SER A 123 8.85 3.06 4.35
N GLU A 124 8.24 4.10 4.92
CA GLU A 124 8.23 4.33 6.38
C GLU A 124 7.46 3.23 7.12
N ILE A 125 6.32 2.78 6.58
CA ILE A 125 5.59 1.62 7.09
C ILE A 125 6.45 0.35 6.96
N GLY A 126 7.17 0.20 5.85
CA GLY A 126 8.10 -0.91 5.61
C GLY A 126 9.22 -0.98 6.67
N MET A 127 9.79 0.17 7.05
CA MET A 127 10.77 0.22 8.15
C MET A 127 10.16 -0.22 9.48
N THR A 128 8.94 0.25 9.80
CA THR A 128 8.22 -0.19 11.00
C THR A 128 7.96 -1.70 10.98
N ARG A 129 7.60 -2.25 9.82
CA ARG A 129 7.43 -3.68 9.61
C ARG A 129 8.74 -4.44 9.84
N VAL A 130 9.86 -3.95 9.30
CA VAL A 130 11.18 -4.57 9.52
C VAL A 130 11.54 -4.62 11.01
N ASP A 131 11.32 -3.52 11.75
CA ASP A 131 11.61 -3.48 13.18
C ASP A 131 10.72 -4.45 13.96
N ALA A 132 9.41 -4.47 13.66
CA ALA A 132 8.47 -5.41 14.28
C ALA A 132 8.81 -6.88 13.96
N LEU A 133 9.23 -7.17 12.73
CA LEU A 133 9.69 -8.50 12.31
C LEU A 133 10.95 -8.93 13.07
N ARG A 134 11.89 -7.99 13.26
CA ARG A 134 13.12 -8.22 14.04
C ARG A 134 12.78 -8.57 15.49
N ASP A 135 11.89 -7.81 16.12
CA ASP A 135 11.44 -8.05 17.50
C ASP A 135 10.71 -9.39 17.64
N ALA A 136 9.96 -9.79 16.61
CA ALA A 136 9.28 -11.08 16.56
C ALA A 136 10.22 -12.26 16.24
N ALA A 137 11.48 -12.01 15.85
CA ALA A 137 12.38 -13.00 15.27
C ALA A 137 11.69 -13.75 14.11
N MET A 138 11.21 -12.99 13.14
CA MET A 138 10.44 -13.45 11.98
C MET A 138 11.05 -12.85 10.72
N SER A 139 11.20 -13.67 9.67
CA SER A 139 11.64 -13.17 8.38
C SER A 139 10.47 -12.61 7.58
N HIS A 140 10.81 -11.86 6.52
CA HIS A 140 9.80 -11.31 5.63
C HIS A 140 9.06 -12.43 4.89
N LYS A 141 9.78 -13.47 4.43
CA LYS A 141 9.18 -14.65 3.80
C LYS A 141 8.20 -15.40 4.69
N GLU A 142 8.53 -15.54 5.97
CA GLU A 142 7.61 -16.18 6.93
C GLU A 142 6.34 -15.36 7.09
N TYR A 143 6.47 -14.05 7.31
CA TYR A 143 5.33 -13.15 7.42
C TYR A 143 4.46 -13.18 6.16
N ASP A 144 5.08 -13.13 4.98
CA ASP A 144 4.38 -13.16 3.70
C ASP A 144 3.62 -14.48 3.50
N HIS A 145 4.25 -15.61 3.85
CA HIS A 145 3.57 -16.91 3.81
C HIS A 145 2.35 -16.93 4.74
N LEU A 146 2.52 -16.51 6.01
CA LEU A 146 1.40 -16.45 6.96
C LEU A 146 0.30 -15.49 6.50
N THR A 147 0.67 -14.36 5.92
CA THR A 147 -0.28 -13.40 5.31
C THR A 147 -1.10 -14.06 4.22
N ARG A 148 -0.46 -14.79 3.29
CA ARG A 148 -1.19 -15.47 2.22
C ARG A 148 -2.08 -16.59 2.73
N VAL A 149 -1.61 -17.43 3.65
CA VAL A 149 -2.42 -18.52 4.24
C VAL A 149 -3.64 -17.96 4.98
N VAL A 150 -3.45 -16.88 5.76
CA VAL A 150 -4.55 -16.21 6.46
C VAL A 150 -5.54 -15.59 5.49
N ALA A 151 -5.05 -14.87 4.48
CA ALA A 151 -5.90 -14.30 3.46
C ALA A 151 -6.65 -15.39 2.66
N ALA A 152 -6.03 -16.55 2.40
CA ALA A 152 -6.65 -17.65 1.66
C ALA A 152 -7.78 -18.30 2.46
N GLU A 153 -7.58 -18.49 3.76
CA GLU A 153 -8.63 -18.98 4.65
C GLU A 153 -9.78 -17.98 4.74
N LEU A 154 -9.49 -16.69 4.95
CA LEU A 154 -10.51 -15.63 4.93
C LEU A 154 -11.24 -15.58 3.58
N TRP A 155 -10.53 -15.75 2.47
CA TRP A 155 -11.13 -15.78 1.14
C TRP A 155 -12.12 -16.93 1.02
N SER A 156 -11.78 -18.11 1.54
CA SER A 156 -12.70 -19.25 1.57
C SER A 156 -13.96 -19.00 2.41
N TRP A 157 -13.90 -18.13 3.42
CA TRP A 157 -15.07 -17.80 4.25
C TRP A 157 -16.09 -16.95 3.49
N ARG A 158 -15.73 -16.34 2.36
CA ARG A 158 -16.68 -15.62 1.49
C ARG A 158 -17.74 -16.54 0.89
N ASP A 159 -17.40 -17.81 0.70
CA ASP A 159 -18.25 -18.83 0.11
C ASP A 159 -19.21 -19.48 1.13
N LEU A 160 -19.12 -19.11 2.41
CA LEU A 160 -20.00 -19.62 3.46
C LEU A 160 -21.43 -19.06 3.33
N GLU A 161 -22.36 -19.68 4.07
CA GLU A 161 -23.76 -19.23 4.13
C GLU A 161 -23.86 -17.80 4.69
N ASP A 162 -24.86 -17.03 4.26
CA ASP A 162 -25.03 -15.62 4.65
C ASP A 162 -25.19 -15.40 6.16
N ALA A 163 -25.66 -16.41 6.89
CA ALA A 163 -25.82 -16.37 8.34
C ALA A 163 -24.51 -16.64 9.11
N ASP A 164 -23.43 -17.06 8.44
CA ASP A 164 -22.17 -17.39 9.09
C ASP A 164 -21.38 -16.10 9.45
N PRO A 165 -21.05 -15.87 10.73
CA PRO A 165 -20.29 -14.67 11.13
C PRO A 165 -18.89 -14.59 10.50
N LEU A 166 -18.29 -15.71 10.09
CA LEU A 166 -16.99 -15.71 9.42
C LEU A 166 -17.05 -15.09 8.02
N LYS A 167 -18.19 -15.23 7.33
CA LYS A 167 -18.42 -14.55 6.05
C LYS A 167 -18.34 -13.05 6.22
N THR A 168 -18.99 -12.50 7.25
CA THR A 168 -18.93 -11.07 7.55
C THR A 168 -17.50 -10.61 7.80
N LYS A 169 -16.71 -11.37 8.56
CA LYS A 169 -15.30 -11.03 8.81
C LYS A 169 -14.47 -11.01 7.54
N ALA A 170 -14.65 -11.98 6.65
CA ALA A 170 -13.98 -12.00 5.35
C ALA A 170 -14.35 -10.81 4.48
N VAL A 171 -15.64 -10.46 4.40
CA VAL A 171 -16.10 -9.29 3.66
C VAL A 171 -15.47 -8.01 4.21
N VAL A 172 -15.45 -7.83 5.53
CA VAL A 172 -14.81 -6.65 6.16
C VAL A 172 -13.31 -6.62 5.85
N TYR A 173 -12.61 -7.74 5.95
CA TYR A 173 -11.18 -7.83 5.69
C TYR A 173 -10.82 -7.38 4.26
N PHE A 174 -11.55 -7.86 3.24
CA PHE A 174 -11.24 -7.53 1.83
C PHE A 174 -11.82 -6.21 1.34
N LYS A 175 -12.78 -5.63 2.06
CA LYS A 175 -13.48 -4.40 1.67
C LYS A 175 -12.55 -3.24 1.27
N PRO A 176 -11.46 -2.93 2.00
CA PRO A 176 -10.58 -1.82 1.61
C PRO A 176 -9.96 -1.99 0.22
N LEU A 177 -9.57 -3.23 -0.13
CA LEU A 177 -9.01 -3.52 -1.46
C LEU A 177 -10.08 -3.42 -2.55
N GLU A 178 -11.29 -3.91 -2.27
CA GLU A 178 -12.42 -3.85 -3.20
C GLU A 178 -12.87 -2.40 -3.44
N ASP A 179 -12.95 -1.57 -2.40
CA ASP A 179 -13.31 -0.15 -2.49
C ASP A 179 -12.28 0.61 -3.35
N ILE A 180 -10.98 0.33 -3.17
CA ILE A 180 -9.92 0.90 -4.02
C ILE A 180 -10.09 0.42 -5.46
N ARG A 181 -10.26 -0.88 -5.70
CA ARG A 181 -10.45 -1.44 -7.05
C ARG A 181 -11.63 -0.79 -7.77
N GLN A 182 -12.77 -0.68 -7.10
CA GLN A 182 -13.97 -0.06 -7.67
C GLN A 182 -13.70 1.40 -8.04
N PHE A 183 -13.02 2.16 -7.17
CA PHE A 183 -12.64 3.53 -7.47
C PHE A 183 -11.75 3.62 -8.72
N LEU A 184 -10.75 2.73 -8.87
CA LEU A 184 -9.87 2.71 -10.04
C LEU A 184 -10.62 2.42 -11.33
N ASN A 185 -11.53 1.45 -11.30
CA ASN A 185 -12.38 1.10 -12.43
C ASN A 185 -13.26 2.29 -12.83
N ASP A 186 -13.97 2.90 -11.86
CA ASP A 186 -14.83 4.07 -12.08
C ASP A 186 -14.04 5.27 -12.66
N ALA A 187 -12.80 5.46 -12.21
CA ALA A 187 -11.95 6.55 -12.69
C ALA A 187 -11.43 6.29 -14.11
N GLY A 188 -11.09 5.03 -14.43
CA GLY A 188 -10.70 4.59 -15.78
C GLY A 188 -11.85 4.69 -16.78
N GLU A 189 -13.07 4.31 -16.40
CA GLU A 189 -14.27 4.46 -17.24
C GLU A 189 -14.58 5.93 -17.55
N LYS A 190 -14.41 6.82 -16.57
CA LYS A 190 -14.64 8.27 -16.76
C LYS A 190 -13.55 8.95 -17.58
N ASN A 191 -12.33 8.42 -17.57
CA ASN A 191 -11.18 8.99 -18.28
C ASN A 191 -10.44 7.91 -19.08
N PRO A 192 -11.04 7.35 -20.15
CA PRO A 192 -10.49 6.20 -20.88
C PRO A 192 -9.16 6.50 -21.60
N HIS A 193 -8.76 7.77 -21.68
CA HIS A 193 -7.47 8.20 -22.23
C HIS A 193 -6.38 8.40 -21.18
N GLN A 194 -6.70 8.23 -19.89
CA GLN A 194 -5.74 8.28 -18.79
C GLN A 194 -5.62 6.89 -18.18
N GLU A 195 -4.50 6.23 -18.44
CA GLU A 195 -4.12 5.04 -17.69
C GLU A 195 -3.73 5.49 -16.28
N ILE A 196 -4.64 5.34 -15.33
CA ILE A 196 -4.38 5.68 -13.93
C ILE A 196 -3.64 4.50 -13.30
N GLN A 197 -2.31 4.47 -13.43
CA GLN A 197 -1.47 3.59 -12.64
C GLN A 197 -1.46 4.07 -11.18
N VAL A 198 -2.24 3.42 -10.33
CA VAL A 198 -2.29 3.76 -8.90
C VAL A 198 -1.28 2.92 -8.14
N GLY A 199 -0.05 3.44 -8.12
CA GLY A 199 1.00 2.98 -7.22
C GLY A 199 1.45 1.54 -7.46
N PRO A 200 2.20 0.95 -6.50
CA PRO A 200 2.87 -0.34 -6.67
C PRO A 200 1.96 -1.55 -6.42
N PHE A 201 0.63 -1.38 -6.48
CA PHE A 201 -0.32 -2.39 -6.02
C PHE A 201 -1.00 -3.09 -7.21
N ASP A 202 -0.69 -4.37 -7.36
CA ASP A 202 -1.37 -5.30 -8.27
C ASP A 202 -2.35 -6.21 -7.51
N LEU A 203 -3.59 -5.76 -7.34
CA LEU A 203 -4.61 -6.54 -6.62
C LEU A 203 -4.78 -7.94 -7.19
N ASP A 204 -4.78 -8.06 -8.51
CA ASP A 204 -5.02 -9.34 -9.18
C ASP A 204 -3.88 -10.31 -8.85
N ARG A 205 -2.62 -9.87 -8.90
CA ARG A 205 -1.48 -10.68 -8.46
C ARG A 205 -1.55 -11.07 -6.98
N PHE A 206 -2.01 -10.18 -6.10
CA PHE A 206 -2.21 -10.51 -4.69
C PHE A 206 -3.28 -11.59 -4.54
N LEU A 207 -4.43 -11.44 -5.21
CA LEU A 207 -5.53 -12.41 -5.16
C LEU A 207 -5.14 -13.76 -5.77
N GLU A 208 -4.37 -13.78 -6.85
CA GLU A 208 -3.80 -15.02 -7.42
C GLU A 208 -2.90 -15.73 -6.41
N ALA A 209 -2.05 -14.99 -5.69
CA ALA A 209 -1.20 -15.54 -4.64
C ALA A 209 -2.03 -16.11 -3.48
N VAL A 210 -3.08 -15.40 -3.06
CA VAL A 210 -4.04 -15.87 -2.06
C VAL A 210 -4.73 -17.17 -2.52
N GLU A 211 -5.18 -17.23 -3.77
CA GLU A 211 -5.89 -18.38 -4.30
C GLU A 211 -4.99 -19.63 -4.38
N SER A 212 -3.72 -19.47 -4.76
CA SER A 212 -2.73 -20.57 -4.76
C SER A 212 -2.50 -21.20 -3.36
N GLU A 213 -2.77 -20.43 -2.32
CA GLU A 213 -2.55 -20.85 -0.93
C GLU A 213 -3.81 -21.48 -0.31
N LYS A 214 -4.96 -21.46 -1.00
CA LYS A 214 -6.20 -22.11 -0.56
C LYS A 214 -5.94 -23.59 -0.26
N ASP A 215 -6.43 -24.05 0.88
CA ASP A 215 -6.37 -25.44 1.31
C ASP A 215 -7.79 -25.97 1.46
N GLU A 216 -8.10 -27.06 0.74
CA GLU A 216 -9.41 -27.72 0.77
C GLU A 216 -9.72 -28.34 2.13
N HIS A 217 -8.69 -28.68 2.92
CA HIS A 217 -8.85 -29.31 4.23
C HIS A 217 -8.99 -28.29 5.37
N HIS A 218 -8.74 -27.01 5.10
CA HIS A 218 -8.89 -25.91 6.06
C HIS A 218 -8.16 -26.18 7.40
N VAL A 219 -6.94 -26.72 7.36
CA VAL A 219 -6.23 -27.18 8.57
C VAL A 219 -5.98 -26.07 9.60
N ASN A 220 -5.98 -24.82 9.14
CA ASN A 220 -5.75 -23.63 9.97
C ASN A 220 -7.03 -22.89 10.39
N ARG A 221 -8.22 -23.33 9.96
CA ARG A 221 -9.48 -22.60 10.16
C ARG A 221 -9.73 -22.23 11.61
N GLU A 222 -9.54 -23.16 12.53
CA GLU A 222 -9.80 -22.93 13.95
C GLU A 222 -8.83 -21.93 14.57
N LEU A 223 -7.55 -22.00 14.19
CA LEU A 223 -6.52 -21.06 14.64
C LEU A 223 -6.78 -19.66 14.09
N ILE A 224 -7.09 -19.55 12.80
CA ILE A 224 -7.38 -18.25 12.15
C ILE A 224 -8.69 -17.68 12.68
N ARG A 225 -9.70 -18.52 12.94
CA ARG A 225 -10.95 -18.13 13.56
C ARG A 225 -10.74 -17.50 14.93
N SER A 226 -9.90 -18.09 15.79
CA SER A 226 -9.64 -17.55 17.13
C SER A 226 -8.90 -16.21 17.10
N GLY A 227 -8.05 -15.98 16.10
CA GLY A 227 -7.36 -14.70 15.88
C GLY A 227 -8.11 -13.68 15.02
N SER A 228 -9.28 -14.03 14.48
CA SER A 228 -9.94 -13.28 13.41
C SER A 228 -10.28 -11.83 13.77
N ASP A 229 -10.63 -11.53 15.02
CA ASP A 229 -10.89 -10.14 15.44
C ASP A 229 -9.65 -9.26 15.34
N ARG A 230 -8.47 -9.80 15.66
CA ARG A 230 -7.18 -9.10 15.54
C ARG A 230 -6.77 -8.93 14.08
N ILE A 231 -7.11 -9.91 13.23
CA ILE A 231 -6.85 -9.84 11.80
C ILE A 231 -7.72 -8.76 11.12
N VAL A 232 -9.00 -8.70 11.48
CA VAL A 232 -10.00 -7.82 10.83
C VAL A 232 -10.01 -6.40 11.43
N ALA A 233 -9.40 -6.18 12.61
CA ALA A 233 -9.29 -4.84 13.23
C ALA A 233 -8.47 -3.81 12.42
N GLY A 234 -7.89 -4.21 11.27
CA GLY A 234 -7.04 -3.37 10.45
C GLY A 234 -7.51 -3.19 9.01
N ASP A 235 -8.18 -2.08 8.72
CA ASP A 235 -8.56 -1.72 7.35
C ASP A 235 -7.34 -1.35 6.47
N ALA A 236 -6.25 -0.89 7.07
CA ALA A 236 -5.07 -0.40 6.36
C ALA A 236 -4.02 -1.48 6.10
N ILE A 237 -3.90 -2.47 6.99
CA ILE A 237 -2.83 -3.47 6.91
C ILE A 237 -2.98 -4.36 5.68
N ILE A 238 -4.20 -4.66 5.23
CA ILE A 238 -4.40 -5.46 4.02
C ILE A 238 -3.86 -4.76 2.76
N PHE A 239 -3.93 -3.44 2.71
CA PHE A 239 -3.33 -2.66 1.64
C PHE A 239 -1.80 -2.76 1.66
N VAL A 240 -1.22 -2.62 2.86
CA VAL A 240 0.22 -2.76 3.08
C VAL A 240 0.70 -4.16 2.68
N ASP A 241 0.00 -5.19 3.14
CA ASP A 241 0.28 -6.59 2.80
C ASP A 241 0.26 -6.78 1.29
N ALA A 242 -0.76 -6.28 0.60
CA ALA A 242 -0.85 -6.44 -0.83
C ALA A 242 0.23 -5.67 -1.59
N CYS A 243 0.70 -4.51 -1.10
CA CYS A 243 1.85 -3.82 -1.69
C CYS A 243 3.17 -4.61 -1.53
N PHE A 244 3.38 -5.30 -0.41
CA PHE A 244 4.66 -5.92 -0.11
C PHE A 244 4.77 -7.41 -0.48
N VAL A 245 3.64 -8.13 -0.56
CA VAL A 245 3.61 -9.56 -0.94
C VAL A 245 4.00 -9.76 -2.42
N GLN A 246 4.07 -8.68 -3.21
CA GLN A 246 4.33 -8.70 -4.66
C GLN A 246 5.82 -8.65 -5.05
N GLU A 247 6.73 -8.35 -4.12
CA GLU A 247 8.15 -8.12 -4.43
C GLU A 247 9.06 -9.37 -4.41
N LEU A 248 8.50 -10.57 -4.60
CA LEU A 248 9.28 -11.82 -4.77
C LEU A 248 9.25 -12.33 -6.22
#